data_AF-A0A4Q3J9Y9-F1
#
_entry.id   AF-A0A4Q3J9Y9-F1
#
_cell.length_a   1.000
_cell.length_b   1.000
_cell.length_c   1.000
_cell.angle_alpha   90.00
_cell.angle_beta   90.00
_cell.angle_gamma   90.00
#
_symmetry.space_group_name_H-M   'P 1'
#
loop_
_entity.id
_entity.type
_entity.pdbx_description
1 polymer ?
#
loop_
_entity_poly.entity_id
_entity_poly.type
_entity_poly.pdbx_seq_one_letter_code
_entity_poly.pdbx_strand_id
1 'polypeptide(L)' 'MLDTPNKAIQVGLIGSGIQLSRSPALHEAEGRANGLALTYELIDLDVRGVGLAALPALLREV' A
#
# COMPACT_ATOMS: atom_id res chain seq x y z
N MET A 1 10.00 -28.86 2.62
CA MET A 1 10.18 -27.42 2.90
C MET A 1 9.57 -26.72 1.71
N LEU A 2 8.45 -26.01 1.87
CA LEU A 2 7.79 -25.40 0.72
C LEU A 2 8.58 -24.13 0.36
N ASP A 3 9.41 -24.24 -0.66
CA ASP A 3 10.06 -23.12 -1.34
C ASP A 3 8.99 -22.35 -2.14
N THR A 4 8.00 -21.79 -1.45
CA THR A 4 7.07 -20.85 -2.08
C THR A 4 7.92 -19.62 -2.40
N PRO A 5 8.03 -19.18 -3.66
CA PRO A 5 8.74 -17.94 -3.96
C PRO A 5 8.15 -16.88 -3.04
N ASN A 6 9.02 -16.16 -2.33
CA ASN A 6 8.68 -15.09 -1.41
C ASN A 6 7.87 -14.05 -2.19
N LYS A 7 6.57 -14.28 -2.33
CA LYS A 7 5.69 -13.47 -3.16
C LYS A 7 5.45 -12.21 -2.34
N ALA A 8 6.24 -11.19 -2.64
CA ALA A 8 6.06 -9.89 -2.04
C ALA A 8 4.65 -9.40 -2.39
N ILE A 9 3.86 -9.10 -1.36
CA ILE A 9 2.49 -8.60 -1.51
C ILE A 9 2.57 -7.09 -1.35
N GLN A 10 2.28 -6.36 -2.44
CA GLN A 10 2.14 -4.92 -2.38
C GLN A 10 0.68 -4.55 -2.18
N VAL A 11 0.42 -3.71 -1.18
CA VAL A 11 -0.90 -3.17 -0.88
C VAL A 11 -0.80 -1.65 -0.90
N GLY A 12 -1.80 -0.98 -1.47
CA GLY A 12 -1.87 0.47 -1.53
C GLY A 12 -3.18 1.00 -0.98
N LEU A 13 -3.15 2.22 -0.44
CA LEU A 13 -4.34 2.99 -0.13
C LEU A 13 -4.26 4.36 -0.81
N ILE A 14 -5.24 4.63 -1.68
CA ILE A 14 -5.41 5.90 -2.37
C ILE A 14 -6.50 6.69 -1.66
N GLY A 15 -6.20 7.93 -1.25
CA GLY A 15 -7.15 8.79 -0.55
C GLY A 15 -6.61 10.21 -0.34
N SER A 16 -7.38 11.08 0.31
CA SER A 16 -7.02 12.48 0.58
C SER A 16 -6.88 12.69 2.08
N GLY A 17 -5.76 13.27 2.54
CA GLY A 17 -5.54 13.60 3.95
C GLY A 17 -5.33 12.38 4.83
N ILE A 18 -4.71 11.33 4.27
CA ILE A 18 -4.59 10.00 4.87
C ILE A 18 -3.22 9.74 5.53
N GLN A 19 -2.35 10.76 5.63
CA GLN A 19 -1.02 10.64 6.24
C GLN A 19 -1.01 10.09 7.68
N LEU A 20 -2.10 10.29 8.43
CA LEU A 20 -2.22 9.80 9.81
C LEU A 20 -2.75 8.35 9.89
N SER A 21 -2.93 7.67 8.75
CA SER A 21 -3.38 6.29 8.69
C SER A 21 -2.37 5.36 9.36
N ARG A 22 -2.86 4.56 10.32
CA ARG A 22 -2.08 3.52 11.02
C ARG A 22 -2.16 2.16 10.33
N SER A 23 -2.98 2.05 9.28
CA SER A 23 -3.14 0.84 8.48
C SER A 23 -1.85 0.30 7.88
N PRO A 24 -0.86 1.11 7.43
CA PRO A 24 0.38 0.59 6.86
C PRO A 24 1.15 -0.29 7.84
N ALA A 25 1.47 0.27 9.01
CA ALA A 25 2.25 -0.43 10.02
C ALA A 25 1.55 -1.70 10.53
N LEU A 26 0.21 -1.66 10.63
CA LEU A 26 -0.59 -2.81 11.03
C LEU A 26 -0.48 -3.95 10.01
N HIS A 27 -0.73 -3.67 8.73
CA HIS A 27 -0.72 -4.70 7.69
C HIS A 27 0.67 -5.31 7.48
N GLU A 28 1.73 -4.50 7.53
CA GLU A 28 3.09 -5.02 7.42
C GLU A 28 3.47 -5.90 8.63
N ALA A 29 3.00 -5.55 9.83
CA ALA A 29 3.22 -6.36 11.03
C ALA A 29 2.47 -7.70 10.94
N GLU A 30 1.22 -7.70 10.48
CA GLU A 30 0.44 -8.92 10.25
C GLU A 30 1.05 -9.78 9.14
N GLY A 31 1.51 -9.17 8.05
CA GLY A 31 2.23 -9.86 6.98
C GLY A 31 3.46 -10.59 7.52
N ARG A 32 4.31 -9.88 8.28
CA ARG A 32 5.49 -10.49 8.95
C ARG A 32 5.09 -11.63 9.89
N ALA A 33 4.03 -11.47 10.67
CA ALA A 33 3.54 -12.52 11.57
C ALA A 33 3.06 -13.78 10.84
N ASN A 34 2.59 -13.66 9.60
CA ASN A 34 2.13 -14.76 8.76
C ASN A 34 3.20 -15.27 7.77
N GLY A 35 4.45 -14.81 7.89
CA GLY A 35 5.52 -15.20 6.97
C GLY A 35 5.40 -14.62 5.55
N LEU A 36 4.65 -13.53 5.40
CA LEU A 36 4.46 -12.79 4.14
C LEU A 36 5.37 -11.56 4.10
N ALA A 37 6.02 -11.34 2.96
CA ALA A 37 6.68 -10.07 2.66
C ALA A 37 5.64 -9.05 2.17
N LEU A 38 4.85 -8.49 3.08
CA LEU A 38 3.85 -7.46 2.78
C LEU A 38 4.45 -6.06 2.93
N THR A 39 4.32 -5.23 1.90
CA THR A 39 4.69 -3.80 1.92
C THR A 39 3.46 -2.95 1.65
N TYR A 40 3.37 -1.80 2.31
CA TYR A 40 2.20 -0.92 2.20
C TYR A 40 2.56 0.48 1.72
N GLU A 41 1.86 0.96 0.68
CA GLU A 41 2.03 2.31 0.14
C GLU A 41 0.81 3.20 0.42
N LEU A 42 1.06 4.41 0.91
CA LEU A 42 0.04 5.46 1.03
C LEU A 42 0.17 6.43 -0.14
N ILE A 43 -0.88 6.54 -0.94
CA ILE A 43 -0.98 7.48 -2.06
C ILE A 43 -1.96 8.57 -1.66
N ASP A 44 -1.42 9.65 -1.10
CA ASP A 44 -2.21 10.78 -0.61
C ASP A 44 -2.35 11.86 -1.69
N LEU A 45 -3.58 12.11 -2.10
CA LEU A 45 -3.94 13.08 -3.13
C LEU A 45 -3.59 14.51 -2.71
N ASP A 46 -3.69 14.85 -1.41
CA ASP A 46 -3.36 16.19 -0.90
C ASP A 46 -1.84 16.42 -0.94
N VAL A 47 -1.05 15.39 -0.67
CA VAL A 47 0.42 15.45 -0.78
C VAL A 47 0.86 15.54 -2.24
N ARG A 48 0.17 14.82 -3.13
CA ARG A 48 0.46 14.82 -4.57
C ARG A 48 -0.09 16.06 -5.30
N GLY A 49 -0.94 16.86 -4.66
CA GLY A 49 -1.56 18.04 -5.26
C GLY A 49 -2.50 17.73 -6.43
N VAL A 50 -3.09 16.52 -6.44
CA VAL A 50 -3.97 16.05 -7.52
C VAL A 50 -5.38 15.80 -7.00
N GLY A 51 -6.39 16.00 -7.86
CA GLY A 51 -7.77 15.69 -7.53
C GLY A 51 -8.15 14.24 -7.84
N LEU A 52 -9.40 13.86 -7.50
CA LEU A 52 -9.95 12.51 -7.76
C LEU A 52 -9.87 12.07 -9.23
N ALA A 53 -9.87 13.02 -10.17
CA ALA A 53 -9.72 12.75 -11.59
C ALA A 53 -8.36 12.10 -11.97
N ALA A 54 -7.35 12.16 -11.08
CA ALA A 54 -6.06 11.52 -11.28
C ALA A 54 -6.08 10.00 -11.00
N LEU A 55 -7.15 9.44 -10.43
CA LEU A 55 -7.24 8.02 -10.08
C LEU A 55 -6.89 7.08 -11.25
N PRO A 56 -7.36 7.28 -12.50
CA PRO A 56 -6.98 6.41 -13.61
C PRO A 56 -5.49 6.47 -13.98
N ALA A 57 -4.78 7.57 -13.64
CA ALA A 57 -3.34 7.67 -13.81
C ALA A 57 -2.60 6.96 -12.66
N LEU A 58 -3.05 7.16 -11.42
CA LEU A 58 -2.50 6.51 -10.24
C LEU A 58 -2.60 4.98 -10.30
N LEU A 59 -3.71 4.43 -10.83
CA LEU A 59 -3.87 2.99 -11.02
C LEU A 59 -2.91 2.38 -12.05
N ARG A 60 -2.24 3.21 -12.87
CA ARG A 60 -1.22 2.75 -13.83
C ARG A 60 0.20 2.79 -13.25
N GLU A 61 0.38 3.36 -12.06
CA GLU A 61 1.67 3.43 -11.35
C GLU A 61 1.93 2.18 -10.49
N VAL A 62 0.92 1.33 -10.30
CA VAL A 62 0.92 0.16 -9.40
C VAL A 62 0.79 -1.17 -10.14
#